data_AF-A0A8S4NVU1-F1
#
_entry.id   AF-A0A8S4NVU1-F1
#
_cell.length_a   1.000
_cell.length_b   1.000
_cell.length_c   1.000
_cell.angle_alpha   90.00
_cell.angle_beta   90.00
_cell.angle_gamma   90.00
#
_symmetry.space_group_name_H-M   'P 1'
#
loop_
_entity.id
_entity.type
_entity.pdbx_description
1 polymer ?
#
loop_
_entity_poly.entity_id
_entity_poly.type
_entity_poly.pdbx_seq_one_letter_code
_entity_poly.pdbx_strand_id
1 'polypeptide(L)'
;SDGDGIPDDEDDDDDNDGIPDDLEGLDLTRDTDGDGIPDYLDDDDDNDGIPDYLDDDADGDGIPDKLQDTDGDGIPDYLDDDDDNDGIPDSQDDDDDGDGIVDKHQAKHKKKFKTVKLASAEVLKQQAKQLRIKKQKQGLMKQQQQKAKQQQKQPQQQKQQQKVQQQKTQKQQQQKPQQKVKQK
;
A
#
# COMPACT_ATOMS: atom_id res chain seq x y z
N SER A 1 -30.55 15.01 -15.33
CA SER A 1 -30.50 16.49 -15.32
C SER A 1 -30.20 17.10 -13.94
N ASP A 2 -28.96 17.52 -13.76
CA ASP A 2 -28.41 18.25 -12.61
C ASP A 2 -28.54 19.79 -12.74
N GLY A 3 -28.80 20.27 -13.95
CA GLY A 3 -28.97 21.69 -14.28
C GLY A 3 -27.65 22.47 -14.48
N ASP A 4 -26.53 21.82 -14.81
CA ASP A 4 -25.26 22.49 -15.10
C ASP A 4 -25.23 23.21 -16.47
N GLY A 5 -26.17 22.86 -17.35
CA GLY A 5 -26.34 23.44 -18.68
C GLY A 5 -25.80 22.59 -19.83
N ILE A 6 -25.32 21.37 -19.57
CA ILE A 6 -25.10 20.31 -20.54
C ILE A 6 -26.45 19.56 -20.71
N PRO A 7 -26.90 19.31 -21.96
CA PRO A 7 -28.05 18.43 -22.18
C PRO A 7 -27.72 17.00 -21.76
N ASP A 8 -28.64 16.32 -21.09
CA ASP A 8 -28.43 14.94 -20.62
C ASP A 8 -27.90 13.98 -21.70
N ASP A 9 -28.33 14.15 -22.95
CA ASP A 9 -27.86 13.34 -24.09
C ASP A 9 -26.40 13.60 -24.53
N GLU A 10 -25.76 14.61 -23.96
CA GLU A 10 -24.36 15.01 -24.17
C GLU A 10 -23.62 15.19 -22.83
N ASP A 11 -24.25 14.84 -21.71
CA ASP A 11 -23.66 14.81 -20.37
C ASP A 11 -23.15 13.39 -20.10
N ASP A 12 -22.01 13.30 -19.41
CA ASP A 12 -21.43 12.02 -19.02
C ASP A 12 -21.76 11.70 -17.54
N ASP A 13 -22.42 12.61 -16.80
CA ASP A 13 -22.78 12.54 -15.37
C ASP A 13 -24.05 13.41 -15.14
N ASP A 14 -25.20 12.90 -15.59
CA ASP A 14 -26.52 13.54 -15.67
C ASP A 14 -27.03 14.10 -14.34
N ASP A 15 -26.54 13.59 -13.22
CA ASP A 15 -26.94 13.96 -11.87
C ASP A 15 -25.83 14.66 -11.06
N ASN A 16 -24.59 14.63 -11.57
CA ASN A 16 -23.39 15.29 -11.08
C ASN A 16 -23.06 14.92 -9.64
N ASP A 17 -23.33 13.65 -9.27
CA ASP A 17 -22.94 13.07 -8.00
C ASP A 17 -21.46 12.59 -7.99
N GLY A 18 -20.83 12.59 -9.17
CA GLY A 18 -19.44 12.22 -9.40
C GLY A 18 -19.26 10.79 -9.91
N ILE A 19 -20.35 10.07 -10.21
CA ILE A 19 -20.37 8.78 -10.90
C ILE A 19 -20.89 9.04 -12.32
N PRO A 20 -20.08 8.78 -13.36
CA PRO A 20 -20.54 8.91 -14.74
C PRO A 20 -21.78 8.05 -15.02
N ASP A 21 -22.67 8.46 -15.92
CA ASP A 21 -23.92 7.76 -16.22
C ASP A 21 -23.71 6.32 -16.73
N ASP A 22 -22.65 6.11 -17.52
CA ASP A 22 -22.18 4.78 -17.95
C ASP A 22 -21.74 3.88 -16.78
N LEU A 23 -21.59 4.45 -15.59
CA LEU A 23 -21.19 3.84 -14.33
C LEU A 23 -22.26 3.99 -13.23
N GLU A 24 -23.40 4.62 -13.49
CA GLU A 24 -24.52 4.69 -12.55
C GLU A 24 -25.21 3.32 -12.47
N GLY A 25 -25.54 2.90 -11.24
CA GLY A 25 -26.23 1.62 -11.01
C GLY A 25 -25.34 0.37 -11.02
N LEU A 26 -24.05 0.49 -11.37
CA LEU A 26 -23.13 -0.64 -11.34
C LEU A 26 -22.65 -0.94 -9.91
N ASP A 27 -22.36 -2.21 -9.57
CA ASP A 27 -21.56 -2.51 -8.38
C ASP A 27 -20.06 -2.25 -8.64
N LEU A 28 -19.72 -0.95 -8.76
CA LEU A 28 -18.33 -0.49 -8.83
C LEU A 28 -17.52 -0.76 -7.55
N THR A 29 -18.16 -1.34 -6.53
CA THR A 29 -17.60 -1.52 -5.20
C THR A 29 -17.20 -2.95 -4.89
N ARG A 30 -17.58 -3.91 -5.75
CA ARG A 30 -17.14 -5.30 -5.66
C ARG A 30 -15.60 -5.33 -5.73
N ASP A 31 -14.99 -5.84 -4.67
CA ASP A 31 -13.55 -5.86 -4.37
C ASP A 31 -13.32 -7.14 -3.54
N THR A 32 -13.20 -8.26 -4.25
CA THR A 32 -13.25 -9.63 -3.70
C THR A 32 -12.10 -9.90 -2.74
N ASP A 33 -10.90 -9.44 -3.07
CA ASP A 33 -9.73 -9.56 -2.21
C ASP A 33 -9.54 -8.41 -1.20
N GLY A 34 -10.26 -7.30 -1.37
CA GLY A 34 -10.20 -6.12 -0.50
C GLY A 34 -8.91 -5.32 -0.61
N ASP A 35 -8.20 -5.38 -1.74
CA ASP A 35 -6.95 -4.65 -1.98
C ASP A 35 -7.17 -3.16 -2.35
N GLY A 36 -8.43 -2.80 -2.60
CA GLY A 36 -8.89 -1.46 -2.96
C GLY A 36 -8.90 -1.19 -4.45
N ILE A 37 -8.76 -2.22 -5.29
CA ILE A 37 -9.02 -2.20 -6.73
C ILE A 37 -10.29 -3.03 -6.95
N PRO A 38 -11.37 -2.42 -7.45
CA PRO A 38 -12.58 -3.17 -7.77
C PRO A 38 -12.34 -4.28 -8.81
N ASP A 39 -13.06 -5.39 -8.72
CA ASP A 39 -12.86 -6.62 -9.53
C ASP A 39 -12.92 -6.34 -11.04
N TYR A 40 -13.85 -5.50 -11.48
CA TYR A 40 -13.94 -5.10 -12.89
C TYR A 40 -12.67 -4.37 -13.41
N LEU A 41 -11.80 -3.93 -12.49
CA LEU A 41 -10.50 -3.32 -12.74
C LEU A 41 -9.32 -4.17 -12.24
N ASP A 42 -9.56 -5.30 -11.57
CA ASP A 42 -8.53 -6.27 -11.25
C ASP A 42 -8.31 -7.25 -12.41
N ASP A 43 -7.09 -7.79 -12.46
CA ASP A 43 -6.70 -8.88 -13.35
C ASP A 43 -6.50 -10.18 -12.53
N ASP A 44 -6.74 -10.16 -11.21
CA ASP A 44 -6.49 -11.20 -10.18
C ASP A 44 -7.41 -10.89 -8.98
N ASP A 45 -8.72 -11.11 -9.14
CA ASP A 45 -9.80 -10.64 -8.25
C ASP A 45 -9.74 -11.20 -6.81
N ASP A 46 -9.15 -12.40 -6.63
CA ASP A 46 -8.96 -13.04 -5.32
C ASP A 46 -7.52 -12.93 -4.77
N ASN A 47 -6.60 -12.34 -5.56
CA ASN A 47 -5.19 -12.12 -5.26
C ASN A 47 -4.43 -13.42 -4.87
N ASP A 48 -4.82 -14.59 -5.39
CA ASP A 48 -4.11 -15.86 -5.18
C ASP A 48 -2.80 -15.96 -6.00
N GLY A 49 -2.66 -15.10 -7.00
CA GLY A 49 -1.51 -14.98 -7.89
C GLY A 49 -1.68 -15.65 -9.26
N ILE A 50 -2.86 -16.15 -9.58
CA ILE A 50 -3.29 -16.62 -10.90
C ILE A 50 -4.23 -15.55 -11.47
N PRO A 51 -3.92 -14.95 -12.63
CA PRO A 51 -4.82 -13.97 -13.21
C PRO A 51 -6.17 -14.58 -13.61
N ASP A 52 -7.29 -13.86 -13.46
CA ASP A 52 -8.67 -14.38 -13.67
C ASP A 52 -8.80 -15.17 -14.99
N TYR A 53 -8.21 -14.66 -16.08
CA TYR A 53 -8.29 -15.29 -17.40
C TYR A 53 -7.57 -16.66 -17.50
N LEU A 54 -6.84 -17.07 -16.48
CA LEU A 54 -6.17 -18.36 -16.31
C LEU A 54 -6.62 -19.09 -15.04
N ASP A 55 -7.46 -18.47 -14.22
CA ASP A 55 -8.00 -19.11 -13.03
C ASP A 55 -9.16 -20.04 -13.42
N ASP A 56 -9.35 -21.09 -12.61
CA ASP A 56 -10.51 -21.96 -12.65
C ASP A 56 -11.55 -21.56 -11.57
N ASP A 57 -11.24 -20.62 -10.67
CA ASP A 57 -12.00 -20.11 -9.50
C ASP A 57 -11.61 -18.64 -9.25
N ALA A 58 -12.01 -17.73 -10.15
CA ALA A 58 -11.47 -16.37 -10.24
C ALA A 58 -11.84 -15.46 -9.05
N ASP A 59 -12.97 -15.71 -8.38
CA ASP A 59 -13.40 -14.98 -7.19
C ASP A 59 -13.01 -15.66 -5.87
N GLY A 60 -12.38 -16.83 -5.95
CA GLY A 60 -11.90 -17.60 -4.81
C GLY A 60 -13.00 -18.04 -3.85
N ASP A 61 -14.25 -18.13 -4.31
CA ASP A 61 -15.40 -18.54 -3.48
C ASP A 61 -15.39 -20.06 -3.19
N GLY A 62 -14.55 -20.82 -3.91
CA GLY A 62 -14.37 -22.26 -3.79
C GLY A 62 -15.25 -23.09 -4.73
N ILE A 63 -16.01 -22.44 -5.60
CA ILE A 63 -16.78 -22.99 -6.71
C ILE A 63 -16.01 -22.66 -7.98
N PRO A 64 -15.57 -23.68 -8.74
CA PRO A 64 -14.90 -23.39 -9.99
C PRO A 64 -15.83 -22.64 -10.95
N ASP A 65 -15.35 -21.60 -11.64
CA ASP A 65 -16.14 -20.72 -12.55
C ASP A 65 -17.03 -21.51 -13.53
N LYS A 66 -16.56 -22.67 -14.01
CA LYS A 66 -17.34 -23.55 -14.90
C LYS A 66 -18.57 -24.20 -14.24
N LEU A 67 -18.71 -24.04 -12.94
CA LEU A 67 -19.80 -24.53 -12.09
C LEU A 67 -20.50 -23.37 -11.38
N GLN A 68 -20.21 -22.12 -11.74
CA GLN A 68 -20.94 -20.95 -11.28
C GLN A 68 -22.44 -21.11 -11.59
N ASP A 69 -23.25 -20.55 -10.69
CA ASP A 69 -24.72 -20.61 -10.65
C ASP A 69 -25.16 -19.29 -10.02
N THR A 70 -25.18 -18.24 -10.85
CA THR A 70 -25.25 -16.83 -10.44
C THR A 70 -26.57 -16.51 -9.75
N ASP A 71 -27.69 -17.00 -10.27
CA ASP A 71 -29.01 -16.84 -9.65
C ASP A 71 -29.33 -17.89 -8.56
N GLY A 72 -28.55 -18.97 -8.49
CA GLY A 72 -28.70 -20.04 -7.52
C GLY A 72 -29.89 -20.97 -7.76
N ASP A 73 -30.38 -21.09 -8.99
CA ASP A 73 -31.49 -21.98 -9.34
C ASP A 73 -31.08 -23.46 -9.48
N GLY A 74 -29.77 -23.71 -9.56
CA GLY A 74 -29.16 -25.04 -9.67
C GLY A 74 -28.80 -25.46 -11.09
N ILE A 75 -28.96 -24.59 -12.08
CA ILE A 75 -28.43 -24.70 -13.44
C ILE A 75 -27.14 -23.89 -13.50
N PRO A 76 -25.99 -24.50 -13.86
CA PRO A 76 -24.78 -23.72 -14.00
C PRO A 76 -24.85 -22.75 -15.18
N ASP A 77 -24.31 -21.55 -15.02
CA ASP A 77 -24.39 -20.41 -15.97
C ASP A 77 -24.09 -20.83 -17.43
N TYR A 78 -23.05 -21.65 -17.66
CA TYR A 78 -22.74 -22.13 -19.03
C TYR A 78 -23.84 -23.00 -19.71
N LEU A 79 -24.88 -23.39 -18.98
CA LEU A 79 -26.08 -24.10 -19.42
C LEU A 79 -27.37 -23.33 -19.16
N ASP A 80 -27.33 -22.20 -18.47
CA ASP A 80 -28.47 -21.31 -18.35
C ASP A 80 -28.62 -20.46 -19.63
N ASP A 81 -29.82 -19.95 -19.86
CA ASP A 81 -30.11 -18.97 -20.91
C ASP A 81 -30.44 -17.57 -20.30
N ASP A 82 -30.42 -17.44 -18.97
CA ASP A 82 -30.81 -16.28 -18.14
C ASP A 82 -30.06 -16.36 -16.78
N ASP A 83 -28.73 -16.12 -16.81
CA ASP A 83 -27.77 -16.39 -15.72
C ASP A 83 -28.10 -15.66 -14.40
N ASP A 84 -28.70 -14.47 -14.46
CA ASP A 84 -29.11 -13.67 -13.30
C ASP A 84 -30.63 -13.70 -12.99
N ASN A 85 -31.41 -14.33 -13.88
CA ASN A 85 -32.86 -14.52 -13.79
C ASN A 85 -33.66 -13.21 -13.67
N ASP A 86 -33.19 -12.15 -14.31
CA ASP A 86 -33.88 -10.87 -14.38
C ASP A 86 -35.06 -10.90 -15.39
N GLY A 87 -35.09 -11.92 -16.25
CA GLY A 87 -36.10 -12.17 -17.28
C GLY A 87 -35.72 -11.68 -18.68
N ILE A 88 -34.48 -11.27 -18.89
CA ILE A 88 -33.85 -10.98 -20.18
C ILE A 88 -32.83 -12.10 -20.47
N PRO A 89 -32.99 -12.86 -21.57
CA PRO A 89 -32.03 -13.94 -21.86
C PRO A 89 -30.63 -13.39 -22.14
N ASP A 90 -29.55 -14.04 -21.72
CA ASP A 90 -28.14 -13.57 -21.84
C ASP A 90 -27.79 -13.11 -23.26
N SER A 91 -28.34 -13.80 -24.27
CA SER A 91 -28.15 -13.43 -25.68
C SER A 91 -28.69 -12.04 -26.09
N GLN A 92 -29.50 -11.44 -25.23
CA GLN A 92 -30.15 -10.14 -25.34
C GLN A 92 -29.87 -9.25 -24.13
N ASP A 93 -29.26 -9.81 -23.08
CA ASP A 93 -28.76 -9.04 -21.97
C ASP A 93 -27.44 -8.37 -22.36
N ASP A 94 -27.25 -7.18 -21.82
CA ASP A 94 -26.02 -6.43 -21.91
C ASP A 94 -25.22 -6.53 -20.59
N ASP A 95 -25.77 -7.15 -19.53
CA ASP A 95 -25.24 -7.38 -18.17
C ASP A 95 -25.68 -8.78 -17.67
N ASP A 96 -25.17 -9.85 -18.30
CA ASP A 96 -25.68 -11.21 -18.11
C ASP A 96 -25.46 -11.80 -16.72
N ASP A 97 -24.47 -11.30 -15.96
CA ASP A 97 -24.19 -11.74 -14.58
C ASP A 97 -24.85 -10.86 -13.50
N GLY A 98 -25.59 -9.83 -13.90
CA GLY A 98 -26.29 -8.91 -13.01
C GLY A 98 -25.37 -8.18 -12.02
N ASP A 99 -24.07 -8.07 -12.29
CA ASP A 99 -23.11 -7.32 -11.45
C ASP A 99 -23.25 -5.80 -11.61
N GLY A 100 -24.14 -5.39 -12.52
CA GLY A 100 -24.41 -4.02 -12.86
C GLY A 100 -23.41 -3.47 -13.87
N ILE A 101 -22.47 -4.25 -14.40
CA ILE A 101 -21.43 -3.81 -15.32
C ILE A 101 -21.65 -4.46 -16.68
N VAL A 102 -22.26 -3.67 -17.56
CA VAL A 102 -22.45 -4.03 -18.97
C VAL A 102 -21.20 -4.70 -19.58
N ASP A 103 -21.32 -5.89 -20.17
CA ASP A 103 -20.18 -6.73 -20.59
C ASP A 103 -19.24 -5.99 -21.57
N LYS A 104 -19.86 -5.15 -22.41
CA LYS A 104 -19.14 -4.31 -23.39
C LYS A 104 -18.24 -3.27 -22.72
N HIS A 105 -18.57 -2.88 -21.50
CA HIS A 105 -17.82 -1.95 -20.66
C HIS A 105 -16.74 -2.69 -19.86
N GLN A 106 -16.99 -3.90 -19.30
CA GLN A 106 -15.93 -4.72 -18.67
C GLN A 106 -14.68 -4.81 -19.59
N ALA A 107 -14.86 -5.13 -20.87
CA ALA A 107 -13.75 -5.31 -21.81
C ALA A 107 -12.98 -4.00 -22.17
N LYS A 108 -13.62 -2.83 -22.07
CA LYS A 108 -12.99 -1.52 -22.35
C LYS A 108 -12.31 -0.95 -21.11
N HIS A 109 -12.92 -1.12 -19.95
CA HIS A 109 -12.42 -0.63 -18.67
C HIS A 109 -11.15 -1.39 -18.25
N LYS A 110 -11.11 -2.73 -18.36
CA LYS A 110 -9.88 -3.52 -18.14
C LYS A 110 -8.69 -2.99 -18.97
N LYS A 111 -8.90 -2.56 -20.23
CA LYS A 111 -7.81 -1.99 -21.07
C LYS A 111 -7.33 -0.60 -20.64
N LYS A 112 -8.25 0.32 -20.31
CA LYS A 112 -7.92 1.71 -19.96
C LYS A 112 -7.21 1.75 -18.61
N PHE A 113 -7.67 0.95 -17.64
CA PHE A 113 -7.11 0.91 -16.29
C PHE A 113 -5.83 0.09 -16.18
N LYS A 114 -5.62 -0.96 -16.98
CA LYS A 114 -4.30 -1.64 -17.08
C LYS A 114 -3.15 -0.66 -17.35
N THR A 115 -3.40 0.38 -18.14
CA THR A 115 -2.43 1.45 -18.42
C THR A 115 -2.17 2.34 -17.20
N VAL A 116 -3.20 2.60 -16.38
CA VAL A 116 -3.13 3.39 -15.14
C VAL A 116 -2.49 2.59 -14.00
N LYS A 117 -2.83 1.31 -13.81
CA LYS A 117 -2.27 0.38 -12.80
C LYS A 117 -0.75 0.24 -12.98
N LEU A 118 -0.26 0.13 -14.22
CA LEU A 118 1.17 0.16 -14.54
C LEU A 118 1.86 1.45 -14.10
N ALA A 119 1.22 2.60 -14.31
CA ALA A 119 1.76 3.89 -13.87
C ALA A 119 1.77 4.01 -12.33
N SER A 120 0.71 3.59 -11.66
CA SER A 120 0.62 3.57 -10.18
C SER A 120 1.64 2.62 -9.54
N ALA A 121 1.88 1.45 -10.13
CA ALA A 121 2.91 0.53 -9.67
C ALA A 121 4.33 1.13 -9.76
N GLU A 122 4.62 1.94 -10.79
CA GLU A 122 5.88 2.68 -10.87
C GLU A 122 6.01 3.74 -9.77
N VAL A 123 4.91 4.45 -9.47
CA VAL A 123 4.86 5.44 -8.38
C VAL A 123 5.11 4.77 -7.02
N LEU A 124 4.45 3.63 -6.74
CA LEU A 124 4.66 2.86 -5.51
C LEU A 124 6.11 2.34 -5.40
N LYS A 125 6.69 1.83 -6.50
CA LYS A 125 8.11 1.44 -6.55
C LYS A 125 9.04 2.63 -6.24
N GLN A 126 8.75 3.82 -6.75
CA GLN A 126 9.50 5.03 -6.43
C GLN A 126 9.35 5.42 -4.95
N GLN A 127 8.14 5.37 -4.40
CA GLN A 127 7.88 5.68 -2.99
C GLN A 127 8.59 4.70 -2.05
N ALA A 128 8.53 3.39 -2.32
CA ALA A 128 9.25 2.36 -1.57
C ALA A 128 10.77 2.58 -1.60
N LYS A 129 11.32 2.97 -2.76
CA LYS A 129 12.73 3.34 -2.92
C LYS A 129 13.09 4.56 -2.06
N GLN A 130 12.26 5.60 -2.05
CA GLN A 130 12.47 6.79 -1.20
C GLN A 130 12.42 6.44 0.30
N LEU A 131 11.48 5.59 0.73
CA LEU A 131 11.38 5.09 2.10
C LEU A 131 12.64 4.35 2.54
N ARG A 132 13.19 3.49 1.67
CA ARG A 132 14.44 2.76 1.96
C ARG A 132 15.61 3.71 2.15
N ILE A 133 15.74 4.73 1.29
CA ILE A 133 16.75 5.79 1.41
C ILE A 133 16.56 6.58 2.71
N LYS A 134 15.32 6.93 3.07
CA LYS A 134 15.00 7.64 4.31
C LYS A 134 15.39 6.84 5.55
N LYS A 135 15.10 5.53 5.58
CA LYS A 135 15.51 4.60 6.65
C LYS A 135 17.04 4.51 6.77
N GLN A 136 17.76 4.39 5.65
CA GLN A 136 19.23 4.37 5.65
C GLN A 136 19.82 5.68 6.20
N LYS A 137 19.27 6.84 5.78
CA LYS A 137 19.72 8.16 6.26
C LYS A 137 19.49 8.36 7.75
N GLN A 138 18.36 7.89 8.28
CA GLN A 138 18.11 7.88 9.74
C GLN A 138 19.12 7.00 10.50
N GLY A 139 19.44 5.81 9.95
CA GLY A 139 20.49 4.95 10.52
C GLY A 139 21.84 5.66 10.61
N LEU A 140 22.24 6.33 9.53
CA LEU A 140 23.49 7.09 9.47
C LEU A 140 23.52 8.24 10.50
N MET A 141 22.41 8.98 10.63
CA MET A 141 22.28 10.05 11.64
C MET A 141 22.42 9.52 13.07
N LYS A 142 21.77 8.38 13.39
CA LYS A 142 21.91 7.75 14.71
C LYS A 142 23.36 7.36 14.99
N GLN A 143 24.07 6.83 13.99
CA GLN A 143 25.48 6.48 14.12
C GLN A 143 26.37 7.71 14.35
N GLN A 144 26.12 8.81 13.65
CA GLN A 144 26.84 10.07 13.86
C GLN A 144 26.58 10.66 15.25
N GLN A 145 25.34 10.62 15.74
CA GLN A 145 25.02 11.07 17.10
C GLN A 145 25.74 10.22 18.17
N GLN A 146 25.83 8.91 17.97
CA GLN A 146 26.59 8.04 18.87
C GLN A 146 28.08 8.37 18.87
N LYS A 147 28.68 8.57 17.68
CA LYS A 147 30.09 9.00 17.55
C LYS A 147 30.33 10.35 18.22
N ALA A 148 29.45 11.33 18.04
CA ALA A 148 29.55 12.64 18.69
C ALA A 148 29.49 12.53 20.22
N LYS A 149 28.58 11.72 20.77
CA LYS A 149 28.49 11.44 22.21
C LYS A 149 29.76 10.79 22.76
N GLN A 150 30.38 9.87 22.02
CA GLN A 150 31.65 9.25 22.41
C GLN A 150 32.82 10.25 22.41
N GLN A 151 32.90 11.11 21.39
CA GLN A 151 33.93 12.15 21.31
C GLN A 151 33.82 13.18 22.44
N GLN A 152 32.62 13.49 22.93
CA GLN A 152 32.44 14.38 24.08
C GLN A 152 32.84 13.75 25.43
N LYS A 153 32.80 12.41 25.57
CA LYS A 153 33.18 11.70 26.80
C LYS A 153 34.70 11.61 26.99
N GLN A 154 35.48 11.53 25.92
CA GLN A 154 36.94 11.37 26.01
C GLN A 154 37.67 12.54 26.72
N PRO A 155 37.39 13.82 26.40
CA PRO A 155 38.03 14.95 27.10
C PRO A 155 37.64 15.04 28.57
N GLN A 156 36.41 14.63 28.92
CA GLN A 156 35.94 14.64 30.30
C GLN A 156 36.65 13.57 31.15
N GLN A 157 36.84 12.37 30.59
CA GLN A 157 37.64 11.33 31.24
C GLN A 157 39.10 11.72 31.38
N GLN A 158 39.72 12.33 30.36
CA GLN A 158 41.10 12.83 30.45
C GLN A 158 41.24 13.93 31.51
N LYS A 159 40.30 14.88 31.58
CA LYS A 159 40.28 15.92 32.62
C LYS A 159 40.14 15.32 34.01
N GLN A 160 39.31 14.29 34.21
CA GLN A 160 39.22 13.58 35.49
C GLN A 160 40.54 12.88 35.85
N GLN A 161 41.17 12.19 34.91
CA GLN A 161 42.45 11.51 35.14
C GLN A 161 43.57 12.49 35.50
N GLN A 162 43.65 13.64 34.82
CA GLN A 162 44.59 14.71 35.16
C GLN A 162 44.34 15.26 36.57
N LYS A 163 43.07 15.45 36.96
CA LYS A 163 42.70 15.89 38.31
C LYS A 163 43.16 14.89 39.38
N VAL A 164 42.98 13.59 39.11
CA VAL A 164 43.43 12.52 40.02
C VAL A 164 44.96 12.49 40.12
N GLN A 165 45.68 12.66 39.01
CA GLN A 165 47.15 12.73 39.03
C GLN A 165 47.67 13.96 39.79
N GLN A 166 47.03 15.13 39.62
CA GLN A 166 47.38 16.34 40.38
C GLN A 166 47.16 16.15 41.88
N GLN A 167 46.05 15.52 42.29
CA GLN A 167 45.81 15.23 43.71
C GLN A 167 46.85 14.24 44.29
N LYS A 168 47.26 13.22 43.52
CA LYS A 168 48.32 12.29 43.94
C LYS A 168 49.68 12.98 44.11
N THR A 169 50.05 13.89 43.20
CA THR A 169 51.31 14.64 43.29
C THR A 169 51.31 15.63 44.46
N GLN A 170 50.19 16.31 44.72
CA GLN A 170 50.06 17.18 45.90
C GLN A 170 50.19 16.40 47.21
N LYS A 171 49.59 15.20 47.31
CA LYS A 171 49.75 14.32 48.48
C LYS A 171 51.20 13.87 48.69
N GLN A 172 51.93 13.55 47.63
CA GLN A 172 53.35 13.16 47.73
C GLN A 172 54.26 14.33 48.15
N GLN A 173 53.97 15.56 47.71
CA GLN A 173 54.74 16.73 48.11
C GLN A 173 54.53 17.11 49.59
N GLN A 174 53.33 16.84 50.14
CA GLN A 174 53.04 17.03 51.57
C GLN A 174 53.65 15.97 52.48
N GLN A 175 54.12 14.84 51.94
CA GLN A 175 54.76 13.75 52.69
C GLN A 175 56.30 13.79 52.71
N LYS A 176 56.95 14.81 52.11
CA LYS A 176 58.40 14.97 52.26
C LYS A 176 58.74 15.42 53.69
N PRO A 177 59.52 14.65 54.48
CA PRO A 177 59.89 15.08 55.82
C PRO A 177 60.90 16.23 55.73
N GLN A 178 60.65 17.29 56.50
CA GLN A 178 61.63 18.35 56.75
C GLN A 178 62.78 17.75 57.56
N GLN A 179 63.82 17.24 56.90
CA GLN A 179 65.11 17.04 57.55
C GLN A 179 65.76 18.41 57.78
N LYS A 180 65.33 19.10 58.85
CA LYS A 180 66.09 20.22 59.41
C LYS A 180 67.27 19.66 60.19
N VAL A 181 68.43 19.79 59.54
CA VAL A 181 69.72 20.25 60.10
C VAL A 181 69.77 20.29 61.63
N LYS A 182 70.50 19.35 62.24
CA LYS A 182 71.19 19.59 63.51
C LYS A 182 72.69 19.41 63.26
N GLN A 183 73.35 20.53 62.96
CA GLN A 183 74.78 20.69 63.22
C GLN A 183 74.94 21.11 64.69
N LYS A 184 75.63 20.29 65.48
CA LYS A 184 76.60 20.67 66.51
C LYS A 184 77.19 19.40 67.12
#